data_AF-A0A8T5N8J9-F1
#
_entry.id   AF-A0A8T5N8J9-F1
#
_cell.length_a   1.000
_cell.length_b   1.000
_cell.length_c   1.000
_cell.angle_alpha   90.00
_cell.angle_beta   90.00
_cell.angle_gamma   90.00
#
_symmetry.space_group_name_H-M   'P 1'
#
loop_
_entity.id
_entity.type
_entity.pdbx_description
1 polymer ?
#
loop_
_entity_poly.entity_id
_entity_poly.type
_entity_poly.pdbx_seq_one_letter_code
_entity_poly.pdbx_strand_id
1 'polypeptide(L)' 'WIVFAVSEDYNCSFHELARAVRLAHNIRANMLWAVVDTDKNVTYYSVTYMRI' A
#
# COMPACT_ATOMS: atom_id res chain seq x y z
N TRP A 1 -6.89 -8.37 5.41
CA TRP A 1 -5.77 -7.49 5.03
C TRP A 1 -5.56 -7.61 3.53
N ILE A 2 -5.23 -6.51 2.85
CA ILE A 2 -4.74 -6.49 1.48
C ILE A 2 -3.31 -5.97 1.53
N VAL A 3 -2.40 -6.68 0.86
CA VAL A 3 -0.99 -6.31 0.79
C VAL A 3 -0.66 -6.00 -0.66
N PHE A 4 -0.17 -4.79 -0.92
CA PHE A 4 0.42 -4.43 -2.20
C PHE A 4 1.94 -4.48 -2.07
N ALA A 5 2.58 -5.44 -2.73
CA ALA A 5 4.03 -5.57 -2.72
C ALA A 5 4.63 -4.86 -3.93
N VAL A 6 5.59 -3.97 -3.68
CA VAL A 6 6.32 -3.23 -4.71
C VAL A 6 7.81 -3.20 -4.35
N SER A 7 8.64 -3.04 -5.37
CA SER A 7 10.06 -2.76 -5.20
C SER A 7 10.27 -1.34 -4.63
N GLU A 8 11.37 -1.10 -3.94
CA GLU A 8 11.71 0.23 -3.39
C GLU A 8 11.87 1.34 -4.44
N ASP A 9 12.19 0.96 -5.67
CA ASP A 9 12.31 1.85 -6.83
C ASP A 9 10.98 2.06 -7.59
N TYR A 10 9.87 1.49 -7.09
CA TYR A 10 8.57 1.63 -7.75
C TYR A 10 8.02 3.06 -7.65
N ASN A 11 7.93 3.75 -8.78
CA ASN A 11 7.24 5.03 -8.89
C ASN A 11 5.72 4.82 -8.91
N CYS A 12 5.05 5.30 -7.86
CA CYS A 12 3.60 5.25 -7.70
C CYS A 12 2.99 6.64 -7.83
N SER A 13 1.92 6.78 -8.61
CA SER A 13 1.09 8.00 -8.60
C SER A 13 0.15 8.02 -7.39
N PHE A 14 -0.23 9.22 -6.93
CA PHE A 14 -1.24 9.35 -5.87
C PHE A 14 -2.58 8.70 -6.24
N HIS A 15 -2.92 8.65 -7.54
CA HIS A 15 -4.15 8.00 -8.02
C HIS A 15 -4.13 6.49 -7.79
N GLU A 16 -3.00 5.84 -8.02
CA GLU A 16 -2.81 4.40 -7.79
C GLU A 16 -2.85 4.06 -6.30
N LEU A 17 -2.13 4.83 -5.48
CA LEU A 17 -2.16 4.66 -4.02
C LEU A 17 -3.60 4.82 -3.50
N ALA A 18 -4.31 5.86 -3.92
CA ALA A 18 -5.70 6.07 -3.52
C ALA A 18 -6.63 4.94 -3.99
N ARG A 19 -6.37 4.34 -5.17
CA ARG A 19 -7.13 3.18 -5.65
C ARG A 19 -6.90 1.94 -4.78
N ALA A 20 -5.66 1.68 -4.38
CA ALA A 20 -5.34 0.57 -3.50
C ALA A 20 -6.03 0.70 -2.13
N VAL A 21 -5.98 1.90 -1.53
CA VAL A 21 -6.67 2.19 -0.27
C VAL A 21 -8.19 2.04 -0.41
N ARG A 22 -8.78 2.57 -1.49
CA ARG A 22 -10.23 2.41 -1.75
C ARG A 22 -10.63 0.94 -1.90
N LEU A 23 -9.82 0.13 -2.57
CA LEU A 23 -10.12 -1.29 -2.77
C LEU A 23 -10.15 -2.04 -1.42
N ALA A 24 -9.19 -1.78 -0.54
CA ALA A 24 -9.19 -2.36 0.81
C ALA A 24 -10.41 -1.90 1.62
N HIS A 25 -10.71 -0.60 1.59
CA HIS A 25 -11.87 -0.03 2.29
C HIS A 25 -13.20 -0.65 1.80
N ASN A 26 -13.36 -0.84 0.49
CA ASN A 26 -14.59 -1.39 -0.10
C ASN A 26 -14.90 -2.83 0.37
N ILE A 27 -13.87 -3.63 0.63
CA ILE A 27 -14.04 -5.01 1.13
C ILE A 27 -13.91 -5.11 2.65
N ARG A 28 -13.91 -3.97 3.36
CA ARG A 28 -13.75 -3.89 4.83
C ARG A 28 -12.46 -4.55 5.33
N ALA A 29 -11.38 -4.40 4.56
CA ALA A 29 -10.05 -4.88 4.93
C ALA A 29 -9.09 -3.70 5.21
N ASN A 30 -8.11 -3.94 6.06
CA ASN A 30 -6.97 -3.05 6.22
C ASN A 30 -6.01 -3.16 5.02
N MET A 31 -5.32 -2.06 4.70
CA MET A 31 -4.35 -1.97 3.61
C MET A 31 -2.92 -1.92 4.17
N LEU A 32 -2.03 -2.74 3.63
CA LEU A 32 -0.59 -2.65 3.84
C LEU A 32 0.12 -2.45 2.49
N TRP A 33 1.08 -1.53 2.47
CA TRP A 33 2.03 -1.35 1.40
C TRP A 33 3.34 -2.03 1.82
N ALA A 34 3.73 -3.09 1.13
CA ALA A 34 4.96 -3.82 1.37
C ALA A 34 6.02 -3.34 0.37
N VAL A 35 7.04 -2.67 0.88
CA VAL A 35 8.19 -2.24 0.08
C VAL A 35 9.30 -3.26 0.26
N VAL A 36 9.73 -3.86 -0.86
CA VAL A 36 10.81 -4.86 -0.91
C VAL A 36 12.08 -4.15 -1.38
N ASP A 37 13.13 -4.22 -0.58
CA ASP A 37 14.45 -3.67 -0.94
C ASP A 37 15.27 -4.65 -1.80
N THR A 38 16.41 -4.20 -2.31
CA THR A 38 17.33 -5.06 -3.08
C THR A 38 17.88 -6.26 -2.28
N ASP A 39 17.95 -6.13 -0.95
CA ASP A 39 18.47 -7.14 -0.03
C ASP A 39 17.39 -8.11 0.48
N LYS A 40 16.18 -8.05 -0.09
CA LYS A 40 15.00 -8.87 0.23
C LYS A 40 14.41 -8.64 1.62
N ASN A 41 14.74 -7.54 2.30
CA ASN A 41 13.97 -7.12 3.47
C ASN A 41 12.67 -6.46 3.01
N VAL A 42 11.64 -6.58 3.87
CA VAL A 42 10.31 -6.05 3.58
C VAL A 42 9.90 -5.08 4.67
N THR A 43 9.61 -3.84 4.28
CA THR A 43 9.05 -2.82 5.16
C THR A 43 7.55 -2.66 4.87
N TYR A 44 6.72 -2.74 5.92
CA TYR A 44 5.27 -2.62 5.79
C TYR A 44 4.76 -1.27 6.28
N TYR A 45 3.99 -0.58 5.46
CA TYR A 45 3.31 0.67 5.80
C TYR A 45 1.80 0.45 5.85
N SER A 46 1.16 0.84 6.96
CA SER A 46 -0.30 0.94 7.02
C SER A 46 -0.74 2.27 6.43
N VAL A 47 -1.56 2.22 5.39
CA VAL A 47 -2.07 3.43 4.72
C VAL A 47 -3.58 3.47 4.86
N THR A 48 -4.10 4.56 5.42
CA THR A 48 -5.53 4.75 5.67
C THR A 48 -6.01 6.08 5.09
N TYR A 49 -7.27 6.09 4.65
CA TYR A 49 -7.93 7.34 4.32
C TYR A 49 -8.42 8.01 5.60
N MET A 50 -8.06 9.28 5.80
CA MET A 50 -8.47 10.09 6.95
C MET A 50 -9.43 11.19 6.49
N ARG A 51 -10.57 11.32 7.18
CA ARG A 51 -11.41 12.52 7.09
C ARG A 51 -10.94 13.50 8.15
N ILE A 52 -10.71 14.74 7.74
CA ILE A 52 -10.35 15.87 8.62
C ILE A 52 -11.63 16.46 9.21
#